data_AF-A0A947C8B3-F1
#
_entry.id   AF-A0A947C8B3-F1
#
_cell.length_a   1.000
_cell.length_b   1.000
_cell.length_c   1.000
_cell.angle_alpha   90.00
_cell.angle_beta   90.00
_cell.angle_gamma   90.00
#
_symmetry.space_group_name_H-M   'P 1'
#
loop_
_entity.id
_entity.type
_entity.pdbx_description
1 polymer ?
#
loop_
_entity_poly.entity_id
_entity_poly.type
_entity_poly.pdbx_seq_one_letter_code
_entity_poly.pdbx_strand_id
1 'polypeptide(L)' 'MPSLLERLREVLAPRYEVEAEVASGGMATVFRALDTSLDRIVAIKVLRPDMATATGEARFLREARTLA' A
#
# COMPACT_ATOMS: atom_id res chain seq x y z
N MET A 1 18.71 1.71 -7.36
CA MET A 1 17.46 0.93 -7.26
C MET A 1 16.33 1.92 -7.01
N PRO A 2 15.22 1.88 -7.75
CA PRO A 2 14.11 2.79 -7.51
C PRO A 2 13.57 2.61 -6.08
N SER A 3 13.07 3.68 -5.50
CA SER A 3 12.36 3.67 -4.23
C SER A 3 11.07 2.87 -4.33
N LEU A 4 10.50 2.46 -3.18
CA LEU A 4 9.19 1.81 -3.17
C LEU A 4 8.09 2.74 -3.72
N LEU A 5 8.17 4.04 -3.42
CA LEU A 5 7.23 5.03 -3.92
C LEU A 5 7.23 5.12 -5.46
N GLU A 6 8.40 5.16 -6.09
CA GLU A 6 8.53 5.18 -7.56
C GLU A 6 7.91 3.94 -8.19
N ARG A 7 8.20 2.75 -7.65
CA ARG A 7 7.58 1.49 -8.12
C ARG A 7 6.07 1.50 -7.98
N LEU A 8 5.54 2.03 -6.86
CA LEU A 8 4.09 2.09 -6.65
C LEU A 8 3.41 3.06 -7.62
N ARG A 9 4.01 4.22 -7.88
CA ARG A 9 3.52 5.16 -8.89
C ARG A 9 3.45 4.52 -10.27
N GLU A 10 4.46 3.73 -10.63
CA GLU A 10 4.50 3.03 -11.92
C GLU A 10 3.44 1.93 -12.02
N VAL A 11 3.35 1.04 -11.02
CA VAL A 11 2.49 -0.16 -11.06
C VAL A 11 1.01 0.15 -10.88
N LEU A 12 0.67 1.21 -10.14
CA LEU A 12 -0.72 1.53 -9.79
C LEU A 12 -1.32 2.66 -10.64
N ALA A 13 -0.52 3.33 -11.46
CA ALA A 13 -1.01 4.28 -12.44
C ALA A 13 -1.84 3.59 -13.55
N PRO A 14 -2.77 4.32 -14.19
CA PRO A 14 -3.22 5.68 -13.87
C PRO A 14 -4.32 5.73 -12.79
N ARG A 15 -4.77 4.56 -12.29
CA ARG A 15 -5.91 4.49 -11.38
C ARG A 15 -5.61 5.11 -10.01
N TYR A 16 -4.42 4.87 -9.48
CA TYR A 16 -4.01 5.44 -8.20
C TYR A 16 -2.82 6.37 -8.40
N GLU A 17 -3.04 7.66 -8.17
CA GLU A 17 -1.97 8.65 -8.12
C GLU A 17 -1.34 8.62 -6.72
N VAL A 18 -0.24 7.89 -6.58
CA VAL A 18 0.44 7.71 -5.28
C VAL A 18 1.27 8.95 -4.93
N GLU A 19 0.86 9.66 -3.89
CA GLU A 19 1.43 10.97 -3.54
C GLU A 19 2.66 10.82 -2.64
N ALA A 20 2.50 10.20 -1.48
CA ALA A 20 3.54 10.14 -0.45
C ALA A 20 3.33 8.98 0.54
N GLU A 21 4.40 8.62 1.24
CA GLU A 21 4.32 7.79 2.43
C GLU A 21 3.64 8.55 3.58
N VAL A 22 2.74 7.88 4.30
CA VAL A 22 2.02 8.41 5.45
C VAL A 22 2.58 7.85 6.75
N ALA A 23 2.88 6.55 6.76
CA ALA A 23 3.38 5.86 7.93
C ALA A 23 4.21 4.64 7.52
N SER A 24 5.25 4.35 8.30
CA SER A 24 6.00 3.11 8.23
C SER A 24 6.00 2.44 9.59
N GLY A 25 5.58 1.18 9.63
CA GLY A 25 5.52 0.38 10.84
C GLY A 25 6.31 -0.92 10.69
N GLY A 26 6.24 -1.75 11.73
CA GLY A 26 6.95 -3.03 11.77
C GLY A 26 6.50 -4.05 10.71
N MET A 27 5.29 -3.91 10.16
CA MET A 27 4.71 -4.88 9.21
C MET A 27 4.56 -4.34 7.79
N ALA A 28 4.20 -3.07 7.65
CA ALA A 28 3.81 -2.48 6.38
C ALA A 28 4.13 -0.99 6.34
N THR A 29 4.21 -0.46 5.13
CA THR A 29 4.26 0.96 4.84
C THR A 29 2.93 1.39 4.23
N VAL A 30 2.40 2.53 4.67
CA VAL A 30 1.13 3.09 4.20
C VAL A 30 1.41 4.31 3.36
N PHE A 31 0.80 4.37 2.18
CA PHE A 31 0.90 5.49 1.24
C PHE A 31 -0.48 6.14 1.06
N ARG A 32 -0.47 7.46 0.87
CA ARG A 32 -1.65 8.21 0.43
C ARG A 32 -1.69 8.21 -1.10
N ALA A 33 -2.87 7.98 -1.65
CA ALA A 33 -3.10 8.10 -3.08
C ALA A 33 -4.49 8.68 -3.38
N LEU A 34 -4.65 9.27 -4.56
CA LEU A 34 -5.96 9.58 -5.13
C LEU A 34 -6.40 8.39 -6.01
N ASP A 35 -7.56 7.80 -5.73
CA ASP A 35 -8.24 6.90 -6.67
C ASP A 35 -8.96 7.76 -7.71
N THR A 36 -8.40 7.83 -8.92
CA THR A 36 -8.91 8.69 -10.01
C THR A 36 -10.27 8.23 -10.55
N SER A 37 -10.64 6.97 -10.31
CA SER A 37 -11.94 6.45 -10.74
C SER A 37 -13.08 6.85 -9.82
N LEU A 38 -12.78 7.10 -8.54
CA LEU A 38 -13.77 7.44 -7.50
C LEU A 38 -13.61 8.86 -6.97
N ASP A 39 -12.61 9.60 -7.48
CA ASP A 39 -12.23 10.94 -7.05
C ASP A 39 -12.11 11.08 -5.53
N ARG A 40 -11.42 10.12 -4.89
CA ARG A 40 -11.26 10.11 -3.43
C ARG A 40 -9.86 9.72 -2.97
N ILE A 41 -9.46 10.27 -1.83
CA ILE A 41 -8.22 9.88 -1.17
C ILE A 41 -8.36 8.49 -0.55
N VAL A 42 -7.39 7.62 -0.82
CA VAL A 42 -7.28 6.26 -0.29
C VAL A 42 -5.91 6.02 0.36
N ALA A 43 -5.88 5.05 1.26
CA ALA A 43 -4.64 4.54 1.84
C ALA A 43 -4.25 3.22 1.16
N ILE A 44 -3.00 3.12 0.70
CA ILE A 44 -2.42 1.90 0.13
C ILE A 44 -1.44 1.33 1.14
N LYS A 45 -1.76 0.16 1.70
CA LYS A 45 -0.90 -0.53 2.67
C LYS A 45 -0.07 -1.59 1.94
N VAL A 46 1.24 -1.48 2.00
CA VAL A 46 2.19 -2.38 1.32
C VAL A 46 2.97 -3.16 2.37
N LEU A 47 2.88 -4.49 2.31
CA LEU A 47 3.63 -5.37 3.20
C LEU A 47 5.13 -5.22 2.90
N ARG A 48 5.96 -5.11 3.95
CA ARG A 48 7.40 -5.00 3.74
C ARG A 48 7.97 -6.37 3.31
N PRO A 49 8.94 -6.41 2.37
CA PRO A 49 9.49 -7.67 1.86
C PRO A 49 10.14 -8.54 2.95
N ASP A 50 10.77 -7.92 3.94
CA ASP A 50 11.38 -8.57 5.11
C ASP A 50 10.37 -9.24 6.05
N MET A 51 9.08 -8.89 5.91
CA MET A 51 7.97 -9.40 6.73
C MET A 51 6.98 -10.24 5.93
N ALA A 52 7.26 -10.54 4.66
CA ALA A 52 6.51 -11.45 3.80
C ALA A 52 6.68 -12.92 4.19
N THR A 53 6.48 -13.21 5.48
CA THR A 53 6.33 -14.56 6.01
C THR A 53 4.87 -15.00 5.85
N ALA A 54 4.62 -16.31 5.81
CA ALA A 54 3.26 -16.86 5.72
C ALA A 54 2.33 -16.30 6.82
N THR A 55 2.85 -16.05 8.03
CA THR A 55 2.10 -15.44 9.14
C THR A 55 1.82 -13.95 8.91
N GLY A 56 2.80 -13.19 8.39
CA GLY A 56 2.63 -11.78 8.06
C GLY A 56 1.57 -11.58 6.97
N GLU A 57 1.61 -12.40 5.91
CA GLU A 57 0.62 -12.40 4.84
C GLU A 57 -0.78 -12.75 5.36
N ALA A 58 -0.90 -13.81 6.17
CA ALA A 58 -2.19 -14.21 6.73
C ALA A 58 -2.82 -13.10 7.59
N ARG A 59 -2.02 -12.41 8.41
CA ARG A 59 -2.49 -11.25 9.19
C ARG A 59 -2.90 -10.09 8.28
N PHE A 60 -2.12 -9.81 7.26
CA PHE A 60 -2.39 -8.72 6.31
C PHE A 60 -3.73 -8.94 5.60
N LEU A 61 -3.95 -10.14 5.06
CA LEU A 61 -5.18 -10.50 4.38
C LEU A 61 -6.39 -10.54 5.32
N ARG A 62 -6.19 -10.95 6.59
CA ARG A 62 -7.24 -10.90 7.60
C ARG A 62 -7.69 -9.46 7.86
N GLU A 63 -6.74 -8.54 8.08
CA GLU A 63 -7.04 -7.12 8.29
C GLU A 63 -7.78 -6.51 7.09
N ALA A 64 -7.36 -6.82 5.86
CA ALA A 64 -8.02 -6.35 4.65
C ALA A 64 -9.49 -6.82 4.54
N ARG A 65 -9.79 -8.05 4.97
CA ARG A 65 -11.16 -8.61 4.91
C ARG A 65 -12.10 -8.06 5.98
N THR A 66 -11.59 -7.60 7.12
CA THR A 66 -12.42 -7.08 8.22
C THR A 66 -12.81 -5.61 8.02
N LEU A 67 -12.14 -4.89 7.12
CA LEU A 67 -12.35 -3.45 6.86
C LEU A 67 -13.32 -3.17 5.69
N ALA A 68 -14.16 -4.13 5.30
CA ALA A 68 -15.13 -4.01 4.20
C ALA A 68 -16.39 -3.24 4.60
#